data_AF-A0AAV7IKX2-F1
#
_entry.id   AF-A0AAV7IKX2-F1
#
_cell.length_a   1.000
_cell.length_b   1.000
_cell.length_c   1.000
_cell.angle_alpha   90.00
_cell.angle_beta   90.00
_cell.angle_gamma   90.00
#
_symmetry.space_group_name_H-M   'P 1'
#
loop_
_entity.id
_entity.type
_entity.pdbx_description
1 polymer ?
#
loop_
_entity_poly.entity_id
_entity_poly.type
_entity_poly.pdbx_seq_one_letter_code
_entity_poly.pdbx_strand_id
1 'polypeptide(L)'
;MDFNTLVLTLSWPPTVCYKHLKSSRNGSCKFPLKNQWSIHGLWPSRIVRRAPDFCNYTRKYNPAEIETLIPELEKKWTNVLNRSDPHSLWNHEWSKHGTCASAVDSLNTQFKYFNQTLKLFDKYNIYLQCLAKMKLSFFKYERIELYYNRADEVRGYAYQKLYVMDQLMQRQWRWPIIGS
;
A
#
# COMPACT_ATOMS: atom_id res chain seq x y z
N MET A 1 -2.48 -6.64 20.74
CA MET A 1 -2.98 -7.37 19.55
C MET A 1 -1.81 -7.86 18.73
N ASP A 2 -1.89 -9.09 18.23
CA ASP A 2 -0.74 -9.79 17.66
C ASP A 2 -0.79 -9.87 16.12
N PHE A 3 0.26 -9.41 15.45
CA PHE A 3 0.56 -9.62 14.03
C PHE A 3 2.05 -9.95 13.94
N ASN A 4 2.48 -10.72 12.95
CA ASN A 4 3.89 -11.10 12.82
C ASN A 4 4.54 -10.61 11.52
N THR A 5 3.75 -10.01 10.64
CA THR A 5 4.18 -9.52 9.33
C THR A 5 3.56 -8.16 9.04
N LEU A 6 4.31 -7.25 8.42
CA LEU A 6 3.76 -6.06 7.77
C LEU A 6 3.76 -6.30 6.26
N VAL A 7 2.70 -5.88 5.59
CA VAL A 7 2.59 -5.97 4.12
C VAL A 7 2.40 -4.57 3.55
N LEU A 8 3.42 -4.03 2.87
CA LEU A 8 3.26 -2.83 2.07
C LEU A 8 2.64 -3.25 0.74
N THR A 9 1.44 -2.77 0.47
CA THR A 9 0.71 -3.06 -0.77
C THR A 9 0.62 -1.81 -1.64
N LEU A 10 0.96 -1.97 -2.91
CA LEU A 10 1.05 -0.93 -3.90
C LEU A 10 0.17 -1.32 -5.10
N SER A 11 -0.54 -0.35 -5.64
CA SER A 11 -1.44 -0.52 -6.78
C SER A 11 -0.88 0.17 -8.01
N TRP A 12 -1.03 -0.46 -9.17
CA TRP A 12 -0.78 0.17 -10.46
C TRP A 12 -2.05 0.91 -10.90
N PRO A 13 -2.06 2.26 -10.89
CA PRO A 13 -3.30 3.00 -11.05
C PRO A 13 -4.07 2.71 -12.36
N PRO A 14 -3.43 2.57 -13.54
CA PRO A 14 -4.13 2.25 -14.79
C PRO A 14 -4.96 0.96 -14.72
N THR A 15 -4.40 -0.12 -14.17
CA THR A 15 -5.07 -1.43 -14.13
C THR A 15 -6.20 -1.45 -13.11
N VAL A 16 -5.96 -0.88 -11.93
CA VAL A 16 -6.99 -0.76 -10.88
C VAL A 16 -8.16 0.10 -11.35
N CYS A 17 -7.86 1.22 -12.03
CA CYS A 17 -8.87 2.07 -12.65
C CYS A 17 -9.68 1.31 -13.71
N TYR A 18 -9.01 0.60 -14.64
CA TYR A 18 -9.67 -0.16 -15.69
C TYR A 18 -10.69 -1.17 -15.13
N LYS A 19 -10.33 -1.91 -14.08
CA LYS A 19 -11.25 -2.83 -13.39
C LYS A 19 -12.44 -2.08 -12.78
N HIS A 20 -12.17 -0.98 -12.10
CA HIS A 20 -13.22 -0.17 -11.48
C HIS A 20 -14.23 0.32 -12.51
N LEU A 21 -13.77 0.87 -13.63
CA LEU A 21 -14.62 1.36 -14.73
C LEU A 21 -15.41 0.23 -15.41
N LYS A 22 -14.87 -0.99 -15.48
CA LYS A 22 -15.64 -2.16 -15.97
C LYS A 22 -16.76 -2.58 -15.03
N SER A 23 -16.56 -2.42 -13.73
CA SER A 23 -17.51 -2.86 -12.69
C SER A 23 -18.50 -1.77 -12.25
N SER A 24 -18.28 -0.50 -12.63
CA SER A 24 -19.04 0.65 -12.15
C SER A 24 -19.48 1.55 -13.30
N ARG A 25 -20.80 1.74 -13.44
CA ARG A 25 -21.39 2.61 -14.50
C ARG A 25 -21.02 4.08 -14.36
N ASN A 26 -20.73 4.56 -13.15
CA ASN A 26 -20.35 5.95 -12.83
C ASN A 26 -18.93 6.02 -12.22
N GLY A 27 -18.09 5.01 -12.49
CA GLY A 27 -16.75 4.98 -11.94
C GLY A 27 -15.90 6.16 -12.43
N SER A 28 -15.04 6.68 -11.56
CA SER A 28 -14.06 7.71 -11.94
C SER A 28 -12.72 7.38 -11.32
N CYS A 29 -11.64 7.85 -11.93
CA CYS A 29 -10.30 7.56 -11.46
C CYS A 29 -9.44 8.81 -11.32
N LYS A 30 -8.67 8.89 -10.24
CA LYS A 30 -7.61 9.90 -10.04
C LYS A 30 -6.26 9.22 -10.23
N PHE A 31 -5.40 9.82 -11.06
CA PHE A 31 -4.06 9.30 -11.29
C PHE A 31 -3.02 10.15 -10.55
N PRO A 32 -1.93 9.55 -10.05
CA PRO A 32 -0.78 10.32 -9.60
C PRO A 32 -0.17 11.11 -10.77
N LEU A 33 0.56 12.18 -10.47
CA LEU A 33 1.13 13.11 -11.47
C LEU A 33 2.13 12.46 -12.44
N LYS A 34 2.65 11.28 -12.11
CA LYS A 34 3.59 10.51 -12.92
C LYS A 34 3.07 9.08 -13.08
N ASN A 35 3.49 8.39 -14.14
CA ASN A 35 3.24 6.95 -14.30
C ASN A 35 4.03 6.15 -13.26
N GLN A 36 3.51 6.09 -12.05
CA GLN A 36 4.13 5.43 -10.90
C GLN A 36 3.10 4.62 -10.11
N TRP A 37 3.61 3.69 -9.30
CA TRP A 37 2.81 2.98 -8.32
C TRP A 37 2.23 3.94 -7.28
N SER A 38 1.04 3.64 -6.77
CA SER A 38 0.46 4.33 -5.62
C SER A 38 0.39 3.37 -4.44
N ILE A 39 0.63 3.87 -3.23
CA ILE A 39 0.39 3.13 -2.00
C ILE A 39 -1.10 2.77 -1.96
N HIS A 40 -1.37 1.51 -1.69
CA HIS A 40 -2.69 1.03 -1.32
C HIS A 40 -2.82 1.00 0.20
N GLY A 41 -1.82 0.46 0.90
CA GLY A 41 -1.76 0.44 2.36
C GLY A 41 -0.55 -0.27 2.96
N LEU A 42 -0.41 -0.17 4.29
CA LEU A 42 0.56 -0.92 5.08
C LEU A 42 -0.19 -1.76 6.11
N TRP A 43 -0.19 -3.08 5.94
CA TRP A 43 -1.13 -3.94 6.65
C TRP A 43 -0.44 -4.83 7.67
N PRO A 44 -0.66 -4.59 8.98
CA PRO A 44 -0.45 -5.59 10.01
C PRO A 44 -1.15 -6.90 9.64
N SER A 45 -0.38 -7.94 9.39
CA SER A 45 -0.85 -9.20 8.81
C SER A 45 -0.32 -10.40 9.57
N ARG A 46 -0.95 -11.55 9.31
CA ARG A 46 -0.52 -12.86 9.80
C ARG A 46 -0.37 -13.79 8.61
N ILE A 47 0.67 -14.62 8.61
CA ILE A 47 0.94 -15.56 7.50
C ILE A 47 -0.13 -16.65 7.41
N VAL A 48 -0.56 -17.19 8.56
CA VAL A 48 -1.42 -18.39 8.63
C VAL A 48 -2.85 -18.07 9.06
N ARG A 49 -3.04 -16.98 9.82
CA ARG A 49 -4.34 -16.61 10.40
C ARG A 49 -4.90 -15.37 9.72
N ARG A 50 -6.19 -15.11 9.93
CA ARG A 50 -6.81 -13.85 9.53
C ARG A 50 -6.02 -12.65 10.08
N ALA A 51 -5.73 -11.68 9.22
CA ALA A 51 -5.10 -10.42 9.60
C ALA A 51 -6.01 -9.65 10.58
N PRO A 52 -5.44 -8.97 11.59
CA PRO A 52 -6.21 -8.11 12.46
C PRO A 52 -6.79 -6.92 11.67
N ASP A 53 -8.03 -6.55 11.96
CA ASP A 53 -8.70 -5.38 11.40
C ASP A 53 -9.45 -4.61 12.49
N PHE A 54 -9.65 -3.30 12.28
CA PHE A 54 -10.43 -2.42 13.17
C PHE A 54 -10.10 -2.53 14.67
N CYS A 55 -8.81 -2.56 14.97
CA CYS A 55 -8.29 -2.96 16.27
C CYS A 55 -8.57 -2.01 17.43
N ASN A 56 -8.83 -0.73 17.15
CA ASN A 56 -9.13 0.25 18.18
C ASN A 56 -10.01 1.39 17.66
N TYR A 57 -11.31 1.33 17.98
CA TYR A 57 -12.31 2.32 17.59
C TYR A 57 -12.18 3.67 18.29
N THR A 58 -11.45 3.77 19.40
CA THR A 58 -11.23 5.06 20.09
C THR A 58 -10.17 5.90 19.38
N ARG A 59 -9.30 5.26 18.61
CA ARG A 59 -8.26 5.91 17.81
C ARG A 59 -8.80 6.35 16.45
N LYS A 60 -9.73 7.29 16.47
CA LYS A 60 -10.35 7.84 15.26
C LYS A 60 -9.31 8.56 14.40
N TYR A 61 -9.53 8.53 13.09
CA TYR A 61 -8.71 9.29 12.16
C TYR A 61 -8.82 10.80 12.43
N ASN A 62 -7.68 11.47 12.55
CA ASN A 62 -7.60 12.91 12.78
C ASN A 62 -6.67 13.57 11.75
N PRO A 63 -7.18 14.29 10.74
CA PRO A 63 -6.36 14.96 9.72
C PRO A 63 -5.26 15.86 10.29
N ALA A 64 -5.49 16.49 11.45
CA ALA A 64 -4.52 17.39 12.07
C ALA A 64 -3.23 16.65 12.49
N GLU A 65 -3.30 15.36 12.83
CA GLU A 65 -2.12 14.57 13.21
C GLU A 65 -1.19 14.27 12.03
N ILE A 66 -1.63 14.49 10.79
CA ILE A 66 -0.86 14.17 9.58
C ILE A 66 -0.75 15.36 8.62
N GLU A 67 -1.10 16.57 9.07
CA GLU A 67 -1.15 17.77 8.23
C GLU A 67 0.15 17.98 7.43
N THR A 68 1.29 17.80 8.09
CA THR A 68 2.62 17.93 7.48
C THR A 68 2.96 16.83 6.46
N LEU A 69 2.21 15.73 6.45
CA LEU A 69 2.38 14.61 5.52
C LEU A 69 1.44 14.68 4.31
N ILE A 70 0.38 15.50 4.36
CA ILE A 70 -0.66 15.58 3.32
C ILE A 70 -0.05 15.75 1.91
N PRO A 71 0.89 16.66 1.65
CA PRO A 71 1.44 16.85 0.30
C PRO A 71 2.11 15.59 -0.27
N GLU A 72 2.72 14.77 0.59
CA GLU A 72 3.36 13.52 0.18
C GLU A 72 2.35 12.39 0.06
N LEU A 73 1.34 12.34 0.93
CA LEU A 73 0.24 11.40 0.85
C LEU A 73 -0.57 11.58 -0.44
N GLU A 74 -0.85 12.81 -0.87
CA GLU A 74 -1.58 13.05 -2.13
C GLU A 74 -0.82 12.53 -3.35
N LYS A 75 0.52 12.64 -3.35
CA LYS A 75 1.40 12.20 -4.45
C LYS A 75 1.63 10.69 -4.47
N LYS A 76 1.79 10.09 -3.29
CA LYS A 76 2.28 8.71 -3.13
C LYS A 76 1.18 7.74 -2.70
N TRP A 77 0.15 8.20 -2.01
CA TRP A 77 -0.99 7.42 -1.50
C TRP A 77 -2.31 7.96 -2.07
N THR A 78 -2.33 8.12 -3.39
CA THR A 78 -3.47 8.66 -4.13
C THR A 78 -4.67 7.72 -4.06
N ASN A 79 -5.85 8.28 -3.78
CA ASN A 79 -7.10 7.55 -3.91
C ASN A 79 -7.44 7.34 -5.39
N VAL A 80 -6.96 6.25 -5.97
CA VAL A 80 -7.10 5.99 -7.42
C VAL A 80 -8.56 5.87 -7.84
N LEU A 81 -9.41 5.33 -6.96
CA LEU A 81 -10.80 4.96 -7.27
C LEU A 81 -11.81 6.08 -6.97
N ASN A 82 -11.38 7.18 -6.38
CA ASN A 82 -12.27 8.28 -6.02
C ASN A 82 -11.54 9.62 -6.13
N ARG A 83 -12.10 10.52 -6.94
CA ARG A 83 -11.56 11.88 -7.16
C ARG A 83 -11.86 12.85 -6.03
N SER A 84 -12.91 12.60 -5.26
CA SER A 84 -13.58 13.63 -4.46
C SER A 84 -12.96 13.87 -3.08
N ASP A 85 -12.40 12.83 -2.43
CA ASP A 85 -11.81 12.98 -1.11
C ASP A 85 -10.64 12.02 -0.88
N PRO A 86 -9.38 12.51 -0.80
CA PRO A 86 -8.24 11.67 -0.45
C PRO A 86 -8.28 11.17 1.01
N HIS A 87 -8.90 11.92 1.93
CA HIS A 87 -8.98 11.54 3.34
C HIS A 87 -9.83 10.29 3.56
N SER A 88 -10.84 10.02 2.72
CA SER A 88 -11.63 8.80 2.78
C SER A 88 -10.78 7.52 2.73
N LEU A 89 -9.74 7.48 1.88
CA LEU A 89 -8.82 6.36 1.80
C LEU A 89 -7.94 6.28 3.05
N TRP A 90 -7.33 7.40 3.44
CA TRP A 90 -6.43 7.42 4.61
C TRP A 90 -7.16 7.09 5.91
N ASN A 91 -8.40 7.56 6.07
CA ASN A 91 -9.26 7.18 7.17
C ASN A 91 -9.56 5.67 7.17
N HIS A 92 -9.89 5.10 6.01
CA HIS A 92 -10.12 3.65 5.89
C HIS A 92 -8.88 2.86 6.31
N GLU A 93 -7.72 3.21 5.75
CA GLU A 93 -6.45 2.52 6.01
C GLU A 93 -6.00 2.67 7.46
N TRP A 94 -6.17 3.86 8.06
CA TRP A 94 -5.89 4.06 9.48
C TRP A 94 -6.84 3.22 10.35
N SER A 95 -8.15 3.40 10.19
CA SER A 95 -9.16 2.76 11.03
C SER A 95 -9.07 1.25 10.98
N LYS A 96 -8.92 0.69 9.77
CA LYS A 96 -8.91 -0.76 9.54
C LYS A 96 -7.55 -1.39 9.84
N HIS A 97 -6.44 -0.75 9.48
CA HIS A 97 -5.10 -1.36 9.53
C HIS A 97 -4.15 -0.66 10.49
N GLY A 98 -4.06 0.67 10.44
CA GLY A 98 -3.15 1.45 11.29
C GLY A 98 -3.41 1.28 12.79
N THR A 99 -4.67 1.19 13.21
CA THR A 99 -5.05 0.96 14.62
C THR A 99 -4.51 -0.36 15.18
N CYS A 100 -4.19 -1.33 14.31
CA CYS A 100 -3.64 -2.64 14.66
C CYS A 100 -2.12 -2.63 14.88
N ALA A 101 -1.44 -1.54 14.53
CA ALA A 101 0.01 -1.41 14.61
C ALA A 101 0.52 -0.85 15.96
N SER A 102 -0.35 -0.73 16.97
CA SER A 102 -0.05 -0.04 18.24
C SER A 102 1.11 -0.61 19.04
N ALA A 103 1.44 -1.89 18.88
CA ALA A 103 2.54 -2.55 19.58
C ALA A 103 3.91 -2.39 18.88
N VAL A 104 3.98 -1.69 17.75
CA VAL A 104 5.23 -1.38 17.03
C VAL A 104 5.53 0.10 17.18
N ASP A 105 6.64 0.43 17.83
CA ASP A 105 6.95 1.82 18.22
C ASP A 105 7.10 2.77 17.04
N SER A 106 7.55 2.27 15.91
CA SER A 106 7.66 3.01 14.64
C SER A 106 6.31 3.24 13.93
N LEU A 107 5.22 2.64 14.42
CA LEU A 107 3.87 2.70 13.85
C LEU A 107 2.78 3.05 14.87
N ASN A 108 3.13 3.23 16.15
CA ASN A 108 2.17 3.27 17.24
C ASN A 108 1.31 4.54 17.32
N THR A 109 1.46 5.50 16.41
CA THR A 109 0.63 6.72 16.26
C THR A 109 0.19 6.91 14.81
N GLN A 110 -0.84 7.74 14.57
CA GLN A 110 -1.31 8.00 13.21
C GLN A 110 -0.19 8.61 12.35
N PHE A 111 0.46 9.66 12.85
CA PHE A 111 1.62 10.27 12.20
C PHE A 111 2.70 9.24 11.86
N LYS A 112 3.11 8.41 12.84
CA LYS A 112 4.15 7.40 12.64
C LYS A 112 3.76 6.36 11.59
N TYR A 113 2.52 5.87 11.61
CA TYR A 113 2.01 4.91 10.64
C TYR A 113 2.10 5.46 9.20
N PHE A 114 1.58 6.66 8.95
CA PHE A 114 1.64 7.27 7.63
C PHE A 114 3.07 7.61 7.19
N ASN A 115 3.87 8.23 8.07
CA ASN A 115 5.25 8.60 7.78
C ASN A 115 6.12 7.37 7.47
N GLN A 116 5.98 6.31 8.25
CA GLN A 116 6.74 5.07 8.02
C GLN A 116 6.32 4.40 6.70
N THR A 117 5.02 4.43 6.37
CA THR A 117 4.54 3.90 5.09
C THR A 117 5.11 4.68 3.90
N LEU A 118 5.19 6.02 3.99
CA LEU A 118 5.83 6.87 2.98
C LEU A 118 7.33 6.55 2.84
N LYS A 119 8.06 6.39 3.94
CA LYS A 119 9.48 5.99 3.93
C LYS A 119 9.72 4.64 3.27
N LEU A 120 8.88 3.65 3.60
CA LEU A 120 8.94 2.34 2.95
C LEU A 120 8.65 2.47 1.45
N PHE A 121 7.63 3.21 1.06
CA PHE A 121 7.36 3.47 -0.36
C PHE A 121 8.58 4.06 -1.08
N ASP A 122 9.19 5.11 -0.54
CA ASP A 122 10.34 5.77 -1.16
C ASP A 122 11.54 4.83 -1.30
N LYS A 123 11.79 3.97 -0.29
CA LYS A 123 12.85 2.96 -0.33
C LYS A 123 12.71 2.01 -1.52
N TYR A 124 11.49 1.60 -1.86
CA TYR A 124 11.25 0.58 -2.89
C TYR A 124 10.82 1.16 -4.24
N ASN A 125 10.44 2.44 -4.31
CA ASN A 125 9.96 3.09 -5.52
C ASN A 125 10.98 3.00 -6.68
N ILE A 126 12.29 3.07 -6.39
CA ILE A 126 13.34 2.97 -7.42
C ILE A 126 13.31 1.59 -8.11
N TYR A 127 13.23 0.51 -7.34
CA TYR A 127 13.13 -0.86 -7.88
C TYR A 127 11.84 -1.06 -8.68
N LEU A 128 10.73 -0.48 -8.21
CA LEU A 128 9.43 -0.57 -8.86
C LEU A 128 9.38 0.23 -10.18
N GLN A 129 10.07 1.36 -10.24
CA GLN A 129 10.25 2.12 -11.48
C GLN A 129 11.10 1.36 -12.49
N CYS A 130 12.12 0.62 -12.06
CA CYS A 130 12.89 -0.28 -12.94
C CYS A 130 12.00 -1.38 -13.53
N LEU A 131 11.18 -2.05 -12.70
CA LEU A 131 10.22 -3.05 -13.19
C LEU A 131 9.20 -2.46 -14.19
N ALA A 132 8.72 -1.24 -13.96
CA ALA A 132 7.82 -0.55 -14.88
C ALA A 132 8.48 -0.17 -16.22
N LYS A 133 9.80 0.07 -16.24
CA LYS A 133 10.57 0.44 -17.45
C LYS A 133 11.00 -0.77 -18.30
N MET A 134 11.09 -1.97 -17.72
CA MET A 134 11.50 -3.19 -18.42
C MET A 134 10.40 -3.74 -19.34
N LYS A 135 9.95 -2.97 -20.35
CA LYS A 135 9.18 -3.34 -21.58
C LYS A 135 8.19 -4.52 -21.54
N LEU A 136 7.69 -4.91 -20.37
CA LEU A 136 6.55 -5.80 -20.18
C LEU A 136 5.34 -4.88 -20.29
N SER A 137 4.48 -5.13 -21.28
CA SER A 137 3.41 -4.21 -21.66
C SER A 137 2.68 -3.61 -20.45
N PHE A 138 2.48 -2.30 -20.48
CA PHE A 138 1.91 -1.46 -19.41
C PHE A 138 0.59 -1.97 -18.80
N PHE A 139 -0.06 -2.93 -19.44
CA PHE A 139 -1.34 -3.54 -19.04
C PHE A 139 -1.20 -4.78 -18.16
N LYS A 140 0.03 -5.21 -17.82
CA LYS A 140 0.23 -6.50 -17.15
C LYS A 140 0.19 -6.44 -15.64
N TYR A 141 0.31 -5.30 -14.95
CA TYR A 141 0.43 -5.29 -13.49
C TYR A 141 -0.78 -4.69 -12.79
N GLU A 142 -1.21 -5.29 -11.69
CA GLU A 142 -2.30 -4.77 -10.86
C GLU A 142 -1.79 -4.28 -9.50
N ARG A 143 -1.07 -5.16 -8.81
CA ARG A 143 -0.69 -4.96 -7.42
C ARG A 143 0.68 -5.58 -7.16
N ILE A 144 1.42 -4.95 -6.26
CA ILE A 144 2.63 -5.48 -5.66
C ILE A 144 2.44 -5.50 -4.15
N GLU A 145 2.84 -6.60 -3.52
CA GLU A 145 2.91 -6.72 -2.07
C GLU A 145 4.35 -7.00 -1.64
N LEU A 146 4.85 -6.22 -0.69
CA LEU A 146 6.15 -6.40 -0.06
C LEU A 146 5.94 -6.82 1.39
N TYR A 147 6.50 -7.95 1.77
CA TYR A 147 6.29 -8.57 3.08
C TYR A 147 7.51 -8.35 3.98
N TYR A 148 7.27 -7.95 5.23
CA TYR A 148 8.30 -7.67 6.24
C TYR A 148 7.97 -8.39 7.54
N ASN A 149 8.93 -9.07 8.15
CA ASN A 149 8.71 -9.64 9.47
C ASN A 149 8.62 -8.54 10.52
N ARG A 150 7.70 -8.69 11.49
CA ARG A 150 7.60 -7.76 12.62
C ARG A 150 8.89 -7.74 13.46
N ALA A 151 9.58 -8.88 13.58
CA ALA A 151 10.85 -8.99 14.30
C ALA A 151 12.00 -8.22 13.60
N ASP A 152 11.91 -8.08 12.28
CA ASP A 152 12.89 -7.39 11.46
C ASP A 152 12.46 -5.93 11.26
N GLU A 153 12.18 -5.18 12.33
CA GLU A 153 11.83 -3.74 12.26
C GLU A 153 12.87 -2.99 11.39
N VAL A 154 12.60 -2.95 10.08
CA VAL A 154 13.37 -2.31 9.01
C VAL A 154 14.80 -2.84 8.80
N ARG A 155 15.05 -4.17 8.85
CA ARG A 155 16.31 -4.77 8.35
C ARG A 155 16.10 -5.94 7.38
N GLY A 156 16.56 -5.75 6.14
CA GLY A 156 17.18 -6.77 5.29
C GLY A 156 16.32 -7.78 4.52
N TYR A 157 15.29 -8.39 5.09
CA TYR A 157 14.62 -9.53 4.43
C TYR A 157 13.17 -9.21 4.04
N ALA A 158 13.00 -8.72 2.81
CA ALA A 158 11.69 -8.56 2.19
C ALA A 158 11.58 -9.50 0.98
N TYR A 159 10.42 -10.14 0.83
CA TYR A 159 10.05 -10.81 -0.41
C TYR A 159 8.87 -10.10 -1.05
N GLN A 160 8.84 -10.12 -2.38
CA GLN A 160 7.81 -9.47 -3.18
C GLN A 160 6.83 -10.50 -3.74
N LYS A 161 5.55 -10.12 -3.81
CA LYS A 161 4.54 -10.81 -4.58
C LYS A 161 3.97 -9.86 -5.63
N LEU A 162 4.12 -10.24 -6.91
CA LEU A 162 3.61 -9.47 -8.05
C LEU A 162 2.32 -10.10 -8.57
N TYR A 163 1.27 -9.31 -8.71
CA TYR A 163 0.00 -9.72 -9.29
C TYR A 163 -0.12 -9.15 -10.70
N VAL A 164 -0.23 -10.06 -11.66
CA VAL A 164 -0.25 -9.76 -13.10
C VAL A 164 -1.65 -10.02 -13.66
N MET A 165 -2.17 -9.07 -14.44
CA MET A 165 -3.36 -9.23 -15.26
C MET A 165 -2.98 -9.88 -16.59
N ASP A 166 -3.06 -11.20 -16.65
CA ASP A 166 -3.25 -11.92 -17.91
C ASP A 166 -4.60 -12.65 -17.79
N GLN A 167 -5.44 -12.57 -18.82
CA GLN A 167 -6.85 -13.02 -18.78
C GLN A 167 -7.02 -14.53 -18.52
N LEU A 168 -5.95 -15.27 -18.27
CA LEU A 168 -5.97 -16.70 -18.06
C LEU A 168 -5.22 -17.20 -16.83
N MET A 169 -4.37 -16.41 -16.17
CA MET A 169 -3.62 -16.90 -15.00
C MET A 169 -3.25 -15.77 -14.05
N GLN A 170 -3.81 -15.81 -12.84
CA GLN A 170 -3.30 -15.07 -11.68
C GLN A 170 -1.93 -15.65 -11.27
N ARG A 171 -0.88 -15.42 -12.07
CA ARG A 171 0.46 -15.93 -11.75
C ARG A 171 1.05 -15.10 -10.62
N GLN A 172 1.23 -15.76 -9.48
CA GLN A 172 1.92 -15.20 -8.33
C GLN A 172 3.40 -15.49 -8.48
N TRP A 173 4.21 -14.45 -8.58
CA TRP A 173 5.66 -14.61 -8.58
C TRP A 173 6.23 -14.14 -7.25
N ARG A 174 7.09 -14.98 -6.65
CA ARG A 174 7.81 -14.66 -5.41
C ARG A 174 9.29 -14.51 -5.73
N TRP A 175 9.88 -13.40 -5.30
CA TRP A 175 11.31 -13.13 -5.46
C TRP A 175 11.85 -12.49 -4.18
N PRO A 176 13.04 -12.88 -3.70
CA PRO A 176 13.74 -12.15 -2.64
C PRO A 176 14.22 -10.79 -3.17
N ILE A 177 14.14 -9.75 -2.35
CA ILE A 177 14.86 -8.50 -2.63
C ILE A 177 16.32 -8.73 -2.28
N ILE A 178 17.20 -8.75 -3.28
CA ILE A 178 18.65 -8.86 -3.09
C ILE A 178 19.25 -7.44 -3.05
N GLY A 179 19.76 -7.01 -1.89
CA GLY A 179 20.38 -5.70 -1.61
C GLY A 179 19.39 -4.70 -0.99
N SER A 180 19.68 -3.95 0.07
CA SER A 180 20.92 -3.49 0.73
C SER A 180 20.66 -3.32 2.23
#